data_AF-A0A9X8YQK9-F1
#
_entry.id   AF-A0A9X8YQK9-F1
#
_cell.length_a   1.000
_cell.length_b   1.000
_cell.length_c   1.000
_cell.angle_alpha   90.00
_cell.angle_beta   90.00
_cell.angle_gamma   90.00
#
_symmetry.space_group_name_H-M   'P 1'
#
loop_
_entity.id
_entity.type
_entity.pdbx_description
1 polymer ?
#
loop_
_entity_poly.entity_id
_entity_poly.type
_entity_poly.pdbx_seq_one_letter_code
_entity_poly.pdbx_strand_id
1 'polypeptide(L)'
;MGEVVFNTSMTGYQEILTDPSYSRQIVTLTYPHIGNVGTNASDEESSAVHAQGLVIRDLPLIASNYRNEESLSDYLKRHNIVAIADIDTRKLTRLLREKGAQNGCIIAADSPDAALALAKAQGFPGLKGMDLAKEVTTQEAYSWQQGSWTLEGDLPEAKTAAELPFH
;
A
#
# COMPACT_ATOMS: atom_id res chain seq x y z
N MET A 1 2.87 -1.51 -13.05
CA MET A 1 2.55 -2.90 -13.46
C MET A 1 2.90 -3.79 -12.29
N GLY A 2 2.12 -4.83 -12.04
CA GLY A 2 2.36 -5.74 -10.92
C GLY A 2 1.34 -6.86 -10.86
N GLU A 3 1.48 -7.76 -9.89
CA GLU A 3 0.46 -8.78 -9.64
C GLU A 3 -0.72 -8.14 -8.89
N VAL A 4 -1.93 -8.31 -9.41
CA VAL A 4 -3.15 -7.79 -8.80
C VAL A 4 -3.62 -8.74 -7.71
N VAL A 5 -3.66 -8.22 -6.49
CA VAL A 5 -4.14 -8.91 -5.30
C VAL A 5 -5.33 -8.16 -4.72
N PHE A 6 -6.12 -8.83 -3.88
CA PHE A 6 -7.17 -8.18 -3.12
C PHE A 6 -6.96 -8.34 -1.62
N ASN A 7 -7.30 -7.31 -0.86
CA ASN A 7 -7.31 -7.34 0.60
C ASN A 7 -8.71 -6.96 1.12
N THR A 8 -9.19 -7.75 2.09
CA THR A 8 -10.52 -7.62 2.70
C THR A 8 -10.56 -6.73 3.94
N SER A 9 -9.44 -6.12 4.32
CA SER A 9 -9.38 -5.14 5.39
C SER A 9 -10.30 -3.96 5.10
N MET A 10 -11.07 -3.57 6.12
CA MET A 10 -11.98 -2.42 6.07
C MET A 10 -11.32 -1.13 6.56
N THR A 11 -10.21 -1.25 7.27
CA THR A 11 -9.41 -0.17 7.86
C THR A 11 -7.93 -0.46 7.64
N GLY A 12 -7.07 0.50 7.93
CA GLY A 12 -5.63 0.32 7.86
C GLY A 12 -5.06 0.33 6.44
N TYR A 13 -5.65 1.14 5.54
CA TYR A 13 -5.22 1.18 4.14
C TYR A 13 -3.84 1.82 3.97
N GLN A 14 -3.41 2.70 4.89
CA GLN A 14 -2.10 3.33 4.81
C GLN A 14 -1.01 2.31 5.15
N GLU A 15 -1.21 1.57 6.25
CA GLU A 15 -0.36 0.47 6.71
C GLU A 15 -0.18 -0.57 5.60
N ILE A 16 -1.28 -0.94 4.94
CA ILE A 16 -1.27 -1.87 3.78
C ILE A 16 -0.44 -1.32 2.61
N LEU A 17 -0.50 -0.03 2.32
CA LEU A 17 0.26 0.56 1.22
C LEU A 17 1.76 0.59 1.53
N THR A 18 2.12 0.82 2.79
CA THR A 18 3.51 0.87 3.26
C THR A 18 4.08 -0.49 3.63
N ASP A 19 3.30 -1.57 3.64
CA ASP A 19 3.83 -2.90 3.94
C ASP A 19 4.74 -3.41 2.79
N PRO A 20 6.04 -3.69 3.06
CA PRO A 20 6.99 -4.20 2.07
C PRO A 20 6.54 -5.48 1.35
N SER A 21 5.65 -6.26 1.97
CA SER A 21 5.09 -7.50 1.41
C SER A 21 4.27 -7.25 0.13
N TYR A 22 3.76 -6.03 -0.07
CA TYR A 22 3.05 -5.61 -1.28
C TYR A 22 3.97 -5.07 -2.38
N SER A 23 5.30 -5.19 -2.22
CA SER A 23 6.24 -4.87 -3.29
C SER A 23 5.88 -5.60 -4.58
N ARG A 24 5.89 -4.87 -5.70
CA ARG A 24 5.51 -5.36 -7.04
C ARG A 24 4.04 -5.79 -7.17
N GLN A 25 3.18 -5.50 -6.20
CA GLN A 25 1.75 -5.84 -6.22
C GLN A 25 0.87 -4.61 -6.41
N ILE A 26 -0.24 -4.81 -7.13
CA ILE A 26 -1.32 -3.83 -7.25
C ILE A 26 -2.41 -4.25 -6.26
N VAL A 27 -2.64 -3.42 -5.25
CA VAL A 27 -3.55 -3.71 -4.14
C VAL A 27 -4.96 -3.29 -4.50
N THR A 28 -5.90 -4.23 -4.47
CA THR A 28 -7.34 -3.95 -4.59
C THR A 28 -8.00 -4.05 -3.23
N LEU A 29 -8.56 -2.95 -2.73
CA LEU A 29 -9.28 -2.97 -1.45
C LEU A 29 -10.77 -3.26 -1.68
N THR A 30 -11.32 -4.20 -0.92
CA THR A 30 -12.73 -4.58 -1.09
C THR A 30 -13.69 -3.62 -0.40
N TYR A 31 -13.24 -2.90 0.63
CA TYR A 31 -14.06 -1.90 1.30
C TYR A 31 -14.26 -0.69 0.37
N PRO A 32 -15.50 -0.18 0.21
CA PRO A 32 -15.79 0.76 -0.85
C PRO A 32 -15.14 2.14 -0.64
N HIS A 33 -15.11 2.64 0.59
CA HIS A 33 -14.64 3.99 0.90
C HIS A 33 -13.21 3.96 1.46
N ILE A 34 -12.21 4.23 0.63
CA ILE A 34 -10.81 4.20 1.03
C ILE A 34 -10.28 5.64 1.07
N GLY A 35 -9.68 6.05 2.20
CA GLY A 35 -9.22 7.42 2.41
C GLY A 35 -10.07 8.24 3.40
N ASN A 36 -11.04 7.60 4.07
CA ASN A 36 -11.96 8.26 5.00
C ASN A 36 -11.28 8.90 6.22
N VAL A 37 -10.13 8.36 6.66
CA VAL A 37 -9.35 8.92 7.77
C VAL A 37 -8.13 9.72 7.32
N GLY A 38 -7.93 9.86 6.00
CA GLY A 38 -6.74 10.48 5.41
C GLY A 38 -5.47 9.70 5.72
N THR A 39 -4.35 10.38 5.98
CA THR A 39 -3.06 9.75 6.25
C THR A 39 -2.27 10.51 7.32
N ASN A 40 -1.36 9.81 8.01
CA ASN A 40 -0.44 10.41 9.01
C ASN A 40 0.88 9.64 9.09
N ALA A 41 1.94 10.28 9.57
CA ALA A 41 3.26 9.65 9.63
C ALA A 41 3.33 8.41 10.56
N SER A 42 2.49 8.33 11.60
CA SER A 42 2.53 7.25 12.58
C SER A 42 1.93 5.93 12.08
N ASP A 43 1.11 5.97 11.02
CA ASP A 43 0.51 4.79 10.39
C ASP A 43 1.34 4.29 9.17
N GLU A 44 2.57 4.79 8.98
CA GLU A 44 3.52 4.26 7.99
C GLU A 44 4.31 3.08 8.59
N GLU A 45 4.10 1.86 8.07
CA GLU A 45 4.81 0.63 8.50
C GLU A 45 6.23 0.50 7.91
N SER A 46 6.57 1.35 6.96
CA SER A 46 7.90 1.40 6.36
C SER A 46 8.23 2.81 5.86
N SER A 47 9.46 2.99 5.39
CA SER A 47 9.93 4.28 4.86
C SER A 47 9.29 4.70 3.53
N ALA A 48 8.52 3.84 2.87
CA ALA A 48 7.93 4.14 1.56
C ALA A 48 6.65 3.34 1.28
N VAL A 49 5.86 3.81 0.33
CA VAL A 49 4.77 3.01 -0.24
C VAL A 49 5.36 1.94 -1.16
N HIS A 50 5.20 0.66 -0.80
CA HIS A 50 5.74 -0.47 -1.57
C HIS A 50 4.76 -1.02 -2.60
N ALA A 51 3.45 -0.81 -2.39
CA ALA A 51 2.44 -1.18 -3.36
C ALA A 51 2.69 -0.46 -4.71
N GLN A 52 2.68 -1.20 -5.82
CA GLN A 52 2.85 -0.65 -7.17
C GLN A 52 1.66 0.15 -7.67
N GLY A 53 0.51 -0.03 -7.03
CA GLY A 53 -0.68 0.72 -7.35
C GLY A 53 -1.84 0.32 -6.46
N LEU A 54 -2.86 1.17 -6.49
CA LEU A 54 -4.04 1.04 -5.64
C LEU A 54 -5.30 1.03 -6.51
N VAL A 55 -6.18 0.07 -6.27
CA VAL A 55 -7.49 -0.06 -6.93
C VAL A 55 -8.59 0.00 -5.88
N ILE A 56 -9.44 1.02 -5.96
CA ILE A 56 -10.51 1.27 -5.00
C ILE A 56 -11.85 1.51 -5.71
N ARG A 57 -12.93 1.37 -4.94
CA ARG A 57 -14.28 1.63 -5.45
C ARG A 57 -14.59 3.12 -5.43
N ASP A 58 -14.32 3.80 -4.32
CA ASP A 58 -14.69 5.18 -4.08
C ASP A 58 -13.61 5.85 -3.20
N LEU A 59 -13.22 7.07 -3.60
CA LEU A 59 -12.35 7.94 -2.82
C LEU A 59 -13.24 9.00 -2.16
N PRO A 60 -13.31 9.05 -0.81
CA PRO A 60 -14.11 10.05 -0.11
C PRO A 60 -13.70 11.48 -0.48
N LEU A 61 -14.68 12.38 -0.56
CA LEU A 61 -14.45 13.79 -0.84
C LEU A 61 -13.58 14.48 0.21
N ILE A 62 -13.70 14.04 1.47
CA ILE A 62 -12.94 14.57 2.60
C ILE A 62 -12.41 13.43 3.45
N ALA A 63 -11.20 13.64 3.98
CA ALA A 63 -10.68 12.88 5.11
C ALA A 63 -11.19 13.50 6.41
N SER A 64 -11.75 12.70 7.31
CA SER A 64 -12.34 13.16 8.56
C SER A 64 -11.85 12.32 9.73
N ASN A 65 -10.66 12.63 10.22
CA ASN A 65 -10.08 12.07 11.43
C ASN A 65 -9.20 13.11 12.12
N TYR A 66 -9.17 13.13 13.45
CA TYR A 66 -8.33 14.07 14.21
C TYR A 66 -6.82 13.83 14.01
N ARG A 67 -6.43 12.60 13.66
CA ARG A 67 -5.05 12.20 13.34
C ARG A 67 -4.66 12.54 11.89
N ASN A 68 -5.60 12.97 11.05
CA ASN A 68 -5.32 13.22 9.64
C ASN A 68 -4.35 14.40 9.45
N GLU A 69 -3.28 14.17 8.70
CA GLU A 69 -2.29 15.19 8.32
C GLU A 69 -2.36 15.50 6.81
N GLU A 70 -2.68 14.51 5.97
CA GLU A 70 -2.70 14.64 4.51
C GLU A 70 -3.81 13.79 3.88
N SER A 71 -4.44 14.26 2.79
CA SER A 71 -5.45 13.49 2.07
C SER A 71 -4.82 12.27 1.37
N LEU A 72 -5.55 11.17 1.24
CA LEU A 72 -5.03 9.99 0.55
C LEU A 72 -4.64 10.29 -0.91
N SER A 73 -5.35 11.20 -1.59
CA SER A 73 -5.00 11.60 -2.97
C SER A 73 -3.65 12.29 -3.04
N ASP A 74 -3.39 13.21 -2.12
CA ASP A 74 -2.15 13.98 -2.09
C ASP A 74 -0.98 13.10 -1.63
N TYR A 75 -1.22 12.22 -0.66
CA TYR A 75 -0.28 11.19 -0.24
C TYR A 75 0.18 10.31 -1.41
N LEU A 76 -0.77 9.79 -2.20
CA LEU A 76 -0.45 8.95 -3.37
C LEU A 76 0.34 9.72 -4.44
N LYS A 77 0.02 11.00 -4.67
CA LYS A 77 0.78 11.85 -5.60
C LYS A 77 2.20 12.12 -5.07
N ARG A 78 2.34 12.44 -3.78
CA ARG A 78 3.63 12.68 -3.11
C ARG A 78 4.56 11.47 -3.23
N HIS A 79 4.01 10.28 -3.05
CA HIS A 79 4.73 9.01 -3.17
C HIS A 79 4.81 8.46 -4.61
N ASN A 80 4.33 9.20 -5.61
CA ASN A 80 4.33 8.80 -7.03
C ASN A 80 3.64 7.45 -7.31
N ILE A 81 2.53 7.18 -6.62
CA ILE A 81 1.77 5.93 -6.74
C ILE A 81 0.61 6.10 -7.71
N VAL A 82 0.53 5.19 -8.67
CA VAL A 82 -0.58 5.16 -9.63
C VAL A 82 -1.77 4.45 -8.98
N ALA A 83 -2.86 5.19 -8.77
CA ALA A 83 -4.09 4.66 -8.21
C ALA A 83 -5.28 4.90 -9.15
N ILE A 84 -6.30 4.06 -9.04
CA ILE A 84 -7.55 4.18 -9.78
C ILE A 84 -8.75 3.93 -8.86
N ALA A 85 -9.73 4.84 -8.94
CA ALA A 85 -11.00 4.75 -8.24
C ALA A 85 -12.14 4.46 -9.24
N ASP A 86 -13.38 4.36 -8.74
CA ASP A 86 -14.60 4.14 -9.53
C ASP A 86 -14.66 2.81 -10.30
N ILE A 87 -13.84 1.83 -9.92
CA ILE A 87 -13.89 0.47 -10.46
C ILE A 87 -14.83 -0.39 -9.63
N ASP A 88 -15.52 -1.33 -10.29
CA ASP A 88 -16.21 -2.43 -9.61
C ASP A 88 -15.18 -3.40 -8.99
N THR A 89 -14.70 -3.05 -7.80
CA THR A 89 -13.75 -3.87 -7.04
C THR A 89 -14.35 -5.24 -6.69
N ARG A 90 -15.67 -5.35 -6.53
CA ARG A 90 -16.35 -6.63 -6.27
C ARG A 90 -16.23 -7.59 -7.47
N LYS A 91 -16.42 -7.09 -8.70
CA LYS A 91 -16.19 -7.87 -9.93
C LYS A 91 -14.73 -8.31 -10.02
N LEU A 92 -13.79 -7.42 -9.73
CA LEU A 92 -12.36 -7.72 -9.76
C LEU A 92 -11.99 -8.78 -8.71
N THR A 93 -12.43 -8.65 -7.47
CA THR A 93 -12.20 -9.64 -6.40
C THR A 93 -12.77 -11.00 -6.74
N ARG A 94 -13.97 -11.07 -7.34
CA ARG A 94 -14.54 -12.34 -7.80
C ARG A 94 -13.68 -12.99 -8.88
N LEU A 95 -13.21 -12.20 -9.85
CA LEU A 95 -12.33 -12.69 -10.91
C LEU A 95 -11.02 -13.26 -10.35
N LEU A 96 -10.39 -12.56 -9.41
CA LEU A 96 -9.15 -12.99 -8.75
C LEU A 96 -9.37 -14.23 -7.87
N ARG A 97 -10.52 -14.33 -7.20
CA ARG A 97 -10.88 -15.51 -6.40
C ARG A 97 -11.11 -16.75 -7.27
N GLU A 98 -11.74 -16.60 -8.44
CA GLU A 98 -12.06 -17.72 -9.33
C GLU A 98 -10.87 -18.16 -10.18
N LYS A 99 -10.03 -17.22 -10.65
CA LYS A 99 -8.92 -17.51 -11.58
C LYS A 99 -7.53 -17.45 -10.94
N GLY A 100 -7.44 -17.05 -9.68
CA GLY A 100 -6.18 -16.77 -9.01
C GLY A 100 -5.65 -15.35 -9.30
N ALA A 101 -4.51 -15.04 -8.68
CA ALA A 101 -3.81 -13.77 -8.89
C ALA A 101 -3.41 -13.60 -10.36
N GLN A 102 -3.52 -12.36 -10.85
CA GLN A 102 -3.26 -12.03 -12.26
C GLN A 102 -2.40 -10.80 -12.36
N ASN A 103 -1.52 -10.76 -13.35
CA ASN A 103 -0.74 -9.56 -13.65
C ASN A 103 -1.65 -8.46 -14.20
N GLY A 104 -1.41 -7.23 -13.77
CA GLY A 104 -2.19 -6.07 -14.17
C GLY A 104 -1.34 -4.83 -14.41
N CYS A 105 -1.92 -3.89 -15.13
CA CYS A 105 -1.33 -2.58 -15.38
C CYS A 105 -2.40 -1.51 -15.21
N ILE A 106 -2.09 -0.48 -14.42
CA ILE A 106 -2.87 0.74 -14.34
C ILE A 106 -2.17 1.79 -15.20
N ILE A 107 -2.93 2.50 -16.04
CA ILE A 107 -2.46 3.66 -16.78
C ILE A 107 -3.36 4.83 -16.41
N ALA A 108 -2.79 5.82 -15.72
CA ALA A 108 -3.44 7.10 -15.44
C ALA A 108 -2.85 8.15 -16.40
N ALA A 109 -3.61 8.50 -17.44
CA ALA A 109 -3.25 9.48 -18.46
C ALA A 109 -4.52 10.07 -19.09
N ASP A 110 -4.41 11.21 -19.78
CA ASP A 110 -5.56 11.87 -20.43
C ASP A 110 -6.25 10.97 -21.48
N SER A 111 -5.47 10.14 -22.16
CA SER A 111 -5.96 9.15 -23.13
C SER A 111 -5.27 7.80 -22.88
N PRO A 112 -5.80 6.95 -21.99
CA PRO A 112 -5.19 5.67 -21.67
C PRO A 112 -5.31 4.69 -22.85
N ASP A 113 -4.19 4.09 -23.24
CA ASP A 113 -4.15 3.05 -24.27
C ASP A 113 -4.34 1.66 -23.66
N ALA A 114 -5.50 1.06 -23.92
CA ALA A 114 -5.85 -0.28 -23.45
C ALA A 114 -4.96 -1.38 -24.05
N ALA A 115 -4.51 -1.25 -25.31
CA ALA A 115 -3.64 -2.23 -25.94
C ALA A 115 -2.25 -2.20 -25.30
N LEU A 116 -1.74 -0.99 -25.01
CA LEU A 116 -0.50 -0.81 -24.25
C LEU A 116 -0.62 -1.38 -22.82
N ALA A 117 -1.73 -1.11 -22.12
CA ALA A 117 -1.97 -1.64 -20.79
C ALA A 117 -1.98 -3.18 -20.77
N LEU A 118 -2.63 -3.80 -21.76
CA LEU A 118 -2.68 -5.25 -21.90
C LEU A 118 -1.30 -5.84 -22.20
N ALA A 119 -0.56 -5.26 -23.15
CA ALA A 119 0.79 -5.69 -23.48
C ALA A 119 1.73 -5.60 -22.27
N LYS A 120 1.62 -4.52 -21.51
CA LYS A 120 2.33 -4.31 -20.23
C LYS A 120 1.98 -5.34 -19.17
N ALA A 121 0.68 -5.64 -18.99
CA ALA A 121 0.23 -6.66 -18.05
C ALA A 121 0.72 -8.07 -18.43
N GLN A 122 0.68 -8.42 -19.72
CA GLN A 122 1.16 -9.71 -20.24
C GLN A 122 2.69 -9.85 -20.20
N GLY A 123 3.42 -8.74 -20.39
CA GLY A 123 4.87 -8.71 -20.34
C GLY A 123 5.47 -8.77 -18.93
N PHE A 124 4.64 -8.70 -17.88
CA PHE A 124 5.13 -8.80 -16.51
C PHE A 124 5.53 -10.26 -16.20
N PRO A 125 6.77 -10.53 -15.72
CA PRO A 125 7.24 -11.90 -15.51
C PRO A 125 6.51 -12.64 -14.36
N GLY A 126 5.72 -11.93 -13.56
CA GLY A 126 5.05 -12.45 -12.37
C GLY A 126 5.96 -12.44 -11.13
N LEU A 127 5.38 -12.65 -9.95
CA LEU A 127 6.14 -12.69 -8.69
C LEU A 127 6.85 -14.03 -8.48
N LYS A 128 6.36 -15.10 -9.12
CA LYS A 128 6.85 -16.47 -8.91
C LYS A 128 8.30 -16.61 -9.39
N GLY A 129 9.22 -16.76 -8.43
CA GLY A 129 10.66 -16.88 -8.71
C GLY A 129 11.42 -15.55 -8.64
N MET A 130 10.76 -14.44 -8.32
CA MET A 130 11.44 -13.20 -7.96
C MET A 130 11.81 -13.23 -6.48
N ASP A 131 13.09 -13.02 -6.19
CA ASP A 131 13.53 -12.70 -4.85
C ASP A 131 13.26 -11.21 -4.60
N LEU A 132 12.14 -10.91 -3.98
CA LEU A 132 11.76 -9.54 -3.60
C LEU A 132 12.32 -9.15 -2.23
N ALA A 133 12.70 -10.13 -1.40
CA ALA A 133 13.24 -9.86 -0.07
C ALA A 133 14.53 -9.05 -0.16
N LYS A 134 15.39 -9.35 -1.14
CA LYS A 134 16.59 -8.55 -1.43
C LYS A 134 16.29 -7.13 -1.95
N GLU A 135 15.12 -6.87 -2.52
CA GLU A 135 14.74 -5.53 -3.01
C GLU A 135 14.27 -4.62 -1.87
N VAL A 136 13.76 -5.20 -0.78
CA VAL A 136 13.16 -4.45 0.35
C VAL A 136 13.96 -4.54 1.65
N THR A 137 15.03 -5.34 1.71
CA THR A 137 15.89 -5.44 2.89
C THR A 137 16.71 -4.16 3.12
N THR A 138 17.09 -3.93 4.37
CA THR A 138 18.08 -2.90 4.72
C THR A 138 19.47 -3.24 4.14
N GLN A 139 20.24 -2.22 3.76
CA GLN A 139 21.61 -2.37 3.24
C GLN A 139 22.62 -2.65 4.36
N GLU A 140 22.38 -2.08 5.54
CA GLU A 140 23.23 -2.21 6.71
C GLU A 140 22.39 -2.66 7.91
N ALA A 141 22.99 -3.46 8.79
CA ALA A 141 22.34 -3.89 10.01
C ALA A 141 22.18 -2.69 10.96
N TYR A 142 21.02 -2.58 11.60
CA TYR A 142 20.71 -1.52 12.56
C TYR A 142 20.09 -2.12 13.83
N SER A 143 20.15 -1.36 14.93
CA SER A 143 19.47 -1.72 16.18
C SER A 143 18.10 -1.05 16.22
N TRP A 144 17.06 -1.81 16.57
CA TRP A 144 15.72 -1.28 16.78
C TRP A 144 15.35 -1.37 18.25
N GLN A 145 15.14 -0.22 18.88
CA GLN A 145 14.82 -0.11 20.31
C GLN A 145 13.54 0.73 20.55
N GLN A 146 12.78 0.99 19.48
CA GLN A 146 11.55 1.78 19.52
C GLN A 146 10.37 0.94 20.05
N GLY A 147 9.51 1.56 20.85
CA GLY A 147 8.29 0.93 21.37
C GLY A 147 7.06 1.15 20.48
N SER A 148 5.92 0.60 20.88
CA SER A 148 4.65 0.75 20.16
C SER A 148 3.97 2.10 20.43
N TRP A 149 3.23 2.60 19.44
CA TRP A 149 2.42 3.81 19.56
C TRP A 149 1.37 3.69 20.68
N THR A 150 1.13 4.80 21.39
CA THR A 150 0.08 4.94 22.39
C THR A 150 -0.71 6.23 22.20
N LEU A 151 -2.00 6.21 22.53
CA LEU A 151 -2.89 7.37 22.37
C LEU A 151 -2.46 8.59 23.21
N GLU A 152 -1.82 8.37 24.37
CA GLU A 152 -1.45 9.42 25.32
C GLU A 152 -0.04 9.98 25.08
N GLY A 153 0.85 9.24 24.41
CA GLY A 153 2.28 9.57 24.31
C GLY A 153 2.90 9.38 22.92
N ASP A 154 2.07 9.14 21.89
CA ASP A 154 2.49 8.83 20.53
C ASP A 154 3.52 7.68 20.45
N LEU A 155 4.43 7.71 19.48
CA LEU A 155 5.53 6.75 19.33
C LEU A 155 6.62 7.08 20.36
N PRO A 156 6.89 6.21 21.35
CA PRO A 156 7.91 6.47 22.35
C PRO A 156 9.31 6.49 21.70
N GLU A 157 10.19 7.36 22.21
CA GLU A 157 11.60 7.38 21.79
C GLU A 157 12.27 6.03 22.02
N ALA A 158 13.25 5.70 21.16
CA ALA A 158 14.01 4.47 21.27
C ALA A 158 14.74 4.43 22.62
N LYS A 159 14.45 3.40 23.43
CA LYS A 159 15.09 3.25 24.74
C LYS A 159 16.57 2.97 24.53
N THR A 160 17.41 3.66 25.29
CA THR A 160 18.85 3.38 25.21
C THR A 160 19.15 1.98 25.73
N ALA A 161 20.20 1.33 25.24
CA ALA A 161 20.55 -0.04 25.63
C ALA A 161 20.61 -0.23 27.17
N ALA A 162 21.07 0.79 27.90
CA ALA A 162 21.17 0.81 29.35
C ALA A 162 19.82 0.75 30.10
N GLU A 163 18.71 1.01 29.43
CA GLU A 163 17.35 1.05 30.01
C GLU A 163 16.56 -0.25 29.74
N LEU A 164 17.16 -1.19 29.00
CA LEU A 164 16.54 -2.49 28.73
C LEU A 164 16.76 -3.45 29.92
N PRO A 165 15.69 -4.06 30.47
CA PRO A 165 15.77 -4.88 31.68
C PRO A 165 16.53 -6.21 31.51
N PHE A 166 16.85 -6.60 30.27
CA PHE A 166 17.56 -7.83 29.95
C PHE A 166 18.67 -7.52 28.94
N HIS A 167 19.89 -7.35 29.46
CA HIS A 167 21.14 -7.37 28.70
C HIS A 167 21.68 -8.80 28.61
#